data_AF-A0A959QB40-F1
#
_entry.id   AF-A0A959QB40-F1
#
_cell.length_a   1.000
_cell.length_b   1.000
_cell.length_c   1.000
_cell.angle_alpha   90.00
_cell.angle_beta   90.00
_cell.angle_gamma   90.00
#
_symmetry.space_group_name_H-M   'P 1'
#
loop_
_entity.id
_entity.type
_entity.pdbx_description
1 polymer ?
#
loop_
_entity_poly.entity_id
_entity_poly.type
_entity_poly.pdbx_seq_one_letter_code
_entity_poly.pdbx_strand_id
1 'polypeptide(L)'
;VPSLQGVNELYLGLGISKARFLLGEGGGTGFGATIGVDFNPIDQVWAPKINLWATGFAFFFGGNIGVSGFYYVQEKEANFVLRPEVGIGYLKVFLNYGYNLFLKTDLEGVSRHTLTLSYYHTLLPFKK
;
A
#
# COMPACT_ATOMS: atom_id res chain seq x y z
N VAL A 1 -6.79 24.70 -11.16
CA VAL A 1 -6.02 24.54 -9.90
C VAL A 1 -6.36 23.17 -9.34
N PRO A 2 -5.45 22.20 -9.29
CA PRO A 2 -5.76 20.95 -8.63
C PRO A 2 -5.71 21.19 -7.11
N SER A 3 -6.83 20.98 -6.43
CA SER A 3 -6.92 21.02 -4.97
C SER A 3 -7.33 19.65 -4.44
N LEU A 4 -6.55 19.12 -3.51
CA LEU A 4 -6.94 18.01 -2.65
C LEU A 4 -7.86 18.57 -1.57
N GLN A 5 -9.14 18.23 -1.62
CA GLN A 5 -10.11 18.50 -0.55
C GLN A 5 -10.57 17.15 0.02
N GLY A 6 -10.55 17.00 1.35
CA GLY A 6 -11.16 15.87 2.05
C GLY A 6 -10.24 14.72 2.49
N VAL A 7 -8.98 14.98 2.88
CA VAL A 7 -8.14 13.95 3.53
C VAL A 7 -8.34 14.03 5.05
N ASN A 8 -9.50 13.58 5.54
CA ASN A 8 -9.75 13.55 7.00
C ASN A 8 -8.89 12.51 7.72
N GLU A 9 -8.36 11.53 6.99
CA GLU A 9 -7.55 10.44 7.55
C GLU A 9 -6.32 10.23 6.67
N LEU A 10 -5.19 10.82 7.07
CA LEU A 10 -3.92 10.70 6.35
C LEU A 10 -3.05 9.66 7.03
N TYR A 11 -2.56 8.68 6.26
CA TYR A 11 -1.60 7.70 6.73
C TYR A 11 -0.27 7.85 5.97
N LEU A 12 0.83 7.82 6.72
CA LEU A 12 2.19 7.79 6.21
C LEU A 12 2.75 6.38 6.36
N GLY A 13 3.07 5.74 5.24
CA GLY A 13 3.58 4.38 5.20
C GLY A 13 5.08 4.33 4.94
N LEU A 14 5.79 3.46 5.67
CA LEU A 14 7.18 3.10 5.39
C LEU A 14 7.34 1.58 5.44
N GLY A 15 8.08 1.01 4.49
CA GLY A 15 8.30 -0.42 4.47
C GLY A 15 9.48 -0.85 3.62
N ILE A 16 9.94 -2.08 3.87
CA ILE A 16 10.99 -2.76 3.12
C ILE A 16 10.33 -3.82 2.26
N SER A 17 10.69 -3.84 0.99
CA SER A 17 10.12 -4.76 0.01
C SER A 17 11.17 -5.69 -0.56
N LYS A 18 10.80 -6.97 -0.72
CA LYS A 18 11.55 -7.92 -1.54
C LYS A 18 10.69 -8.27 -2.75
N ALA A 19 11.21 -8.00 -3.94
CA ALA A 19 10.50 -8.19 -5.19
C ALA A 19 11.34 -8.95 -6.20
N ARG A 20 10.65 -9.62 -7.12
CA ARG A 20 11.26 -10.27 -8.28
C ARG A 20 10.55 -9.77 -9.54
N PHE A 21 11.33 -9.21 -10.45
CA PHE A 21 10.85 -8.74 -11.74
C PHE A 21 11.35 -9.65 -12.87
N LEU A 22 10.51 -9.88 -13.87
CA LEU A 22 10.83 -10.74 -15.02
C LEU A 22 11.62 -9.98 -16.10
N LEU A 23 11.25 -8.73 -16.37
CA LEU A 23 11.81 -7.90 -17.45
C LEU A 23 12.49 -6.62 -16.95
N GLY A 24 12.81 -6.56 -15.64
CA GLY A 24 13.40 -5.39 -14.98
C GLY A 24 12.38 -4.54 -14.20
N GLU A 25 12.88 -3.67 -13.33
CA GLU A 25 12.06 -2.89 -12.39
C GLU A 25 11.34 -1.69 -13.04
N GLY A 26 11.83 -1.21 -14.18
CA GLY A 26 11.35 0.00 -14.86
C GLY A 26 10.19 -0.22 -15.82
N GLY A 27 9.39 -1.27 -15.63
CA GLY A 27 8.30 -1.62 -16.54
C GLY A 27 8.15 -3.11 -16.83
N GLY A 28 8.69 -3.99 -15.97
CA GLY A 28 8.53 -5.43 -16.08
C GLY A 28 7.43 -5.96 -15.15
N THR A 29 6.81 -7.06 -15.56
CA THR A 29 5.94 -7.84 -14.69
C THR A 29 6.73 -8.39 -13.51
N GLY A 30 6.17 -8.31 -12.31
CA GLY A 30 6.83 -8.73 -11.08
C GLY A 30 5.88 -9.02 -9.95
N PHE A 31 6.40 -9.63 -8.90
CA PHE A 31 5.68 -9.87 -7.66
C PHE A 31 6.62 -9.64 -6.47
N GLY A 32 6.04 -9.31 -5.33
CA GLY A 32 6.81 -9.01 -4.13
C GLY A 32 6.01 -9.08 -2.86
N ALA A 33 6.76 -9.01 -1.77
CA ALA A 33 6.24 -8.86 -0.42
C ALA A 33 6.86 -7.63 0.22
N THR A 34 6.06 -6.90 0.98
CA THR A 34 6.47 -5.71 1.73
C THR A 34 6.10 -5.91 3.19
N ILE A 35 7.02 -5.60 4.10
CA ILE A 35 6.74 -5.47 5.53
C ILE A 35 7.00 -4.02 5.89
N GLY A 36 6.09 -3.41 6.64
CA GLY A 36 6.17 -2.01 6.99
C GLY A 36 5.23 -1.61 8.10
N VAL A 37 5.04 -0.30 8.22
CA VAL A 37 4.13 0.32 9.17
C VAL A 37 3.48 1.52 8.52
N ASP A 38 2.19 1.69 8.76
CA ASP A 38 1.46 2.91 8.44
C ASP A 38 1.15 3.66 9.74
N PHE A 39 1.29 4.98 9.71
CA PHE A 39 1.08 5.87 10.85
C PHE A 39 0.15 7.01 10.48
N ASN A 40 -0.90 7.23 11.27
CA ASN A 40 -1.75 8.41 11.16
C ASN A 40 -1.32 9.46 12.20
N PRO A 41 -0.79 10.63 11.79
CA PRO A 41 -0.31 11.65 12.71
C PRO A 41 -1.43 12.42 13.41
N ILE A 42 -2.66 12.40 12.88
CA ILE A 42 -3.82 13.10 13.45
C ILE A 42 -4.36 12.29 14.63
N ASP A 43 -4.65 11.01 14.39
CA ASP A 43 -5.28 10.12 15.37
C ASP A 43 -4.27 9.27 16.17
N GLN A 44 -2.97 9.45 15.90
CA GLN A 44 -1.85 8.72 16.51
C GLN A 44 -1.95 7.19 16.39
N VAL A 45 -2.54 6.71 15.30
CA VAL A 45 -2.76 5.28 15.06
C VAL A 45 -1.54 4.66 14.38
N TRP A 46 -1.06 3.55 14.93
CA TRP A 46 -0.01 2.73 14.33
C TRP A 46 -0.57 1.44 13.76
N ALA A 47 -0.13 1.08 12.56
CA ALA A 47 -0.59 -0.12 11.87
C ALA A 47 0.58 -0.86 11.20
N PRO A 48 1.20 -1.83 11.88
CA PRO A 48 2.08 -2.79 11.23
C PRO A 48 1.36 -3.42 10.03
N LYS A 49 2.07 -3.50 8.91
CA LYS A 49 1.56 -3.91 7.60
C LYS A 49 2.41 -5.01 6.99
N ILE A 50 1.75 -5.99 6.41
CA ILE A 50 2.35 -6.94 5.46
C ILE A 50 1.55 -6.84 4.17
N ASN A 51 2.22 -6.66 3.03
CA ASN A 51 1.57 -6.57 1.72
C ASN A 51 2.18 -7.59 0.77
N LEU A 52 1.32 -8.29 0.03
CA LEU A 52 1.70 -9.12 -1.12
C LEU A 52 1.14 -8.47 -2.37
N TRP A 53 1.99 -8.23 -3.36
CA TRP A 53 1.59 -7.52 -4.58
C TRP A 53 2.17 -8.17 -5.83
N ALA A 54 1.47 -7.95 -6.94
CA ALA A 54 1.90 -8.29 -8.28
C ALA A 54 1.65 -7.09 -9.19
N THR A 55 2.58 -6.85 -10.10
CA THR A 55 2.48 -5.80 -11.10
C THR A 55 2.72 -6.35 -12.50
N GLY A 56 2.04 -5.79 -13.48
CA GLY A 56 2.24 -6.07 -14.89
C GLY A 56 2.20 -4.76 -15.66
N PHE A 57 3.03 -4.62 -16.69
CA PHE A 57 3.10 -3.40 -17.49
C PHE A 57 2.67 -3.67 -18.92
N ALA A 58 1.84 -2.79 -19.46
CA ALA A 58 1.46 -2.76 -20.85
C ALA A 58 1.40 -1.29 -21.32
N PHE A 59 1.95 -1.00 -22.50
CA PHE A 59 1.89 0.34 -23.11
C PHE A 59 2.32 1.48 -22.16
N PHE A 60 3.46 1.32 -21.47
CA PHE A 60 4.04 2.27 -20.49
C PHE A 60 3.26 2.46 -19.19
N PHE A 61 2.06 1.88 -19.04
CA PHE A 61 1.30 1.88 -17.80
C PHE A 61 1.41 0.53 -17.10
N GLY A 62 1.64 0.57 -15.79
CA GLY A 62 1.65 -0.59 -14.91
C GLY A 62 0.29 -0.77 -14.25
N GLY A 63 -0.26 -1.97 -14.27
CA GLY A 63 -1.29 -2.39 -13.32
C GLY A 63 -0.62 -2.96 -12.07
N ASN A 64 -1.26 -2.76 -10.91
CA ASN A 64 -0.89 -3.40 -9.65
C ASN A 64 -2.13 -4.05 -9.05
N ILE A 65 -1.98 -5.27 -8.55
CA ILE A 65 -2.94 -5.91 -7.66
C ILE A 65 -2.20 -6.35 -6.41
N GLY A 66 -2.86 -6.25 -5.26
CA GLY A 66 -2.26 -6.67 -4.01
C GLY A 66 -3.26 -6.97 -2.93
N VAL A 67 -2.75 -7.51 -1.84
CA VAL A 67 -3.48 -7.68 -0.60
C VAL A 67 -2.57 -7.29 0.57
N SER A 68 -3.04 -6.32 1.33
CA SER A 68 -2.37 -5.82 2.52
C SER A 68 -3.10 -6.31 3.77
N GLY A 69 -2.37 -6.88 4.72
CA GLY A 69 -2.85 -7.17 6.07
C GLY A 69 -2.33 -6.11 7.04
N PHE A 70 -3.22 -5.53 7.84
CA PHE A 70 -2.92 -4.51 8.82
C PHE A 70 -3.35 -4.96 10.19
N TYR A 71 -2.57 -4.59 11.21
CA TYR A 71 -2.98 -4.70 12.60
C TYR A 71 -3.06 -3.30 13.21
N TYR A 72 -4.24 -2.69 13.15
CA TYR A 72 -4.45 -1.36 13.70
C TYR A 72 -4.50 -1.43 15.23
N VAL A 73 -3.76 -0.52 15.88
CA VAL A 73 -3.78 -0.35 17.34
C VAL A 73 -4.10 1.10 17.66
N GLN A 74 -5.22 1.33 18.33
CA GLN A 74 -5.67 2.64 18.79
C GLN A 74 -6.17 2.53 20.23
N GLU A 75 -5.49 3.21 21.16
CA GLU A 75 -5.79 3.20 22.59
C GLU A 75 -5.99 1.79 23.19
N LYS A 76 -7.25 1.35 23.35
CA LYS A 76 -7.66 0.07 23.95
C LYS A 76 -8.23 -0.92 22.93
N GLU A 77 -8.35 -0.52 21.67
CA GLU A 77 -8.91 -1.34 20.61
C GLU A 77 -7.83 -1.72 19.60
N ALA A 78 -7.91 -2.97 19.15
CA ALA A 78 -7.04 -3.47 18.10
C ALA A 78 -7.87 -4.28 17.11
N ASN A 79 -7.55 -4.12 15.83
CA ASN A 79 -8.30 -4.76 14.77
C ASN A 79 -7.41 -5.20 13.62
N PHE A 80 -7.68 -6.41 13.14
CA PHE A 80 -7.01 -6.92 11.96
C PHE A 80 -7.86 -6.62 10.73
N VAL A 81 -7.21 -6.02 9.74
CA VAL A 81 -7.86 -5.56 8.51
C VAL A 81 -7.14 -6.16 7.32
N LEU A 82 -7.92 -6.76 6.42
CA LEU A 82 -7.43 -7.16 5.11
C LEU A 82 -7.86 -6.12 4.08
N ARG A 83 -6.93 -5.70 3.24
CA ARG A 83 -7.16 -4.71 2.20
C ARG A 83 -6.74 -5.29 0.86
N PRO A 84 -7.66 -5.87 0.07
CA PRO A 84 -7.44 -6.02 -1.36
C PRO A 84 -7.21 -4.65 -2.00
N GLU A 85 -6.24 -4.57 -2.89
CA GLU A 85 -5.80 -3.34 -3.55
C GLU A 85 -5.71 -3.58 -5.07
N VAL A 86 -6.15 -2.58 -5.83
CA VAL A 86 -5.95 -2.50 -7.27
C VAL A 86 -5.45 -1.11 -7.61
N GLY A 87 -4.48 -1.02 -8.51
CA GLY A 87 -3.88 0.26 -8.83
C GLY A 87 -3.31 0.34 -10.22
N ILE A 88 -2.96 1.57 -10.54
CA ILE A 88 -2.26 1.94 -11.77
C ILE A 88 -0.97 2.63 -11.38
N GLY A 89 0.07 2.46 -12.19
CA GLY A 89 1.37 3.02 -11.93
C GLY A 89 2.12 3.38 -13.18
N TYR A 90 3.13 4.21 -12.98
CA TYR A 90 4.10 4.59 -13.98
C TYR A 90 5.48 4.43 -13.36
N LEU A 91 6.30 3.56 -13.96
CA LEU A 91 7.63 3.20 -13.46
C LEU A 91 7.58 2.69 -12.00
N LYS A 92 8.08 3.49 -11.05
CA LYS A 92 8.17 3.12 -9.62
C LYS A 92 7.12 3.80 -8.75
N VAL A 93 6.19 4.54 -9.36
CA VAL A 93 5.10 5.24 -8.68
C VAL A 93 3.79 4.53 -8.97
N PHE A 94 3.02 4.21 -7.93
CA PHE A 94 1.73 3.54 -8.04
C PHE A 94 0.67 4.29 -7.25
N LEU A 95 -0.49 4.46 -7.86
CA LEU A 95 -1.71 4.90 -7.21
C LEU A 95 -2.63 3.68 -7.07
N ASN A 96 -2.87 3.26 -5.83
CA ASN A 96 -3.69 2.10 -5.52
C ASN A 96 -4.98 2.54 -4.82
N TYR A 97 -6.09 1.95 -5.22
CA TYR A 97 -7.33 1.98 -4.48
C TYR A 97 -7.45 0.67 -3.68
N GLY A 98 -7.79 0.79 -2.41
CA GLY A 98 -7.98 -0.34 -1.51
C GLY A 98 -9.31 -0.27 -0.76
N TYR A 99 -9.82 -1.44 -0.40
CA TYR A 99 -11.02 -1.58 0.43
C TYR A 99 -10.69 -2.32 1.73
N ASN A 100 -10.87 -1.68 2.87
CA ASN A 100 -10.62 -2.27 4.19
C ASN A 100 -11.75 -3.22 4.58
N LEU A 101 -11.41 -4.50 4.71
CA LEU A 101 -12.26 -5.55 5.26
C LEU A 101 -11.91 -5.71 6.75
N PHE A 102 -12.75 -5.16 7.61
CA PHE A 102 -12.62 -5.30 9.07
C PHE A 102 -13.13 -6.67 9.50
N LEU A 103 -12.34 -7.43 10.27
CA LEU A 103 -12.73 -8.78 10.72
C LEU A 103 -13.69 -8.78 11.91
N LYS A 104 -13.70 -7.72 12.74
CA LYS A 104 -14.50 -7.67 13.97
C LYS A 104 -15.54 -6.55 13.97
N THR A 105 -15.10 -5.30 14.01
CA THR A 105 -15.94 -4.09 14.02
C THR A 105 -15.26 -3.02 13.18
N ASP A 106 -16.00 -2.04 12.68
CA ASP A 106 -15.35 -0.86 12.07
C ASP A 106 -14.54 -0.13 13.17
N LEU A 107 -13.33 0.31 12.84
CA LEU A 107 -12.51 1.12 13.74
C LEU A 107 -12.74 2.60 13.42
N GLU A 108 -13.02 3.40 14.44
CA GLU A 108 -13.18 4.85 14.27
C GLU A 108 -11.86 5.49 13.79
N GLY A 109 -11.91 6.40 12.82
CA GLY A 109 -10.70 6.99 12.21
C GLY A 109 -9.95 6.07 11.22
N VAL A 110 -10.57 4.95 10.81
CA VAL A 110 -10.10 4.13 9.68
C VAL A 110 -11.20 3.98 8.64
N SER A 111 -11.02 4.64 7.51
CA SER A 111 -11.94 4.62 6.37
C SER A 111 -11.99 3.24 5.73
N ARG A 112 -13.17 2.84 5.28
CA ARG A 112 -13.35 1.63 4.45
C ARG A 112 -12.65 1.74 3.09
N HIS A 113 -12.51 2.95 2.57
CA HIS A 113 -11.93 3.21 1.25
C HIS A 113 -10.63 3.97 1.40
N THR A 114 -9.57 3.46 0.78
CA THR A 114 -8.25 4.08 0.85
C THR A 114 -7.70 4.33 -0.54
N LEU A 115 -7.11 5.50 -0.73
CA LEU A 115 -6.30 5.81 -1.90
C LEU A 115 -4.84 5.95 -1.44
N THR A 116 -3.95 5.15 -2.02
CA THR A 116 -2.55 5.07 -1.60
C THR A 116 -1.64 5.42 -2.76
N LEU A 117 -0.86 6.49 -2.59
CA LEU A 117 0.26 6.81 -3.47
C LEU A 117 1.53 6.16 -2.92
N SER A 118 2.13 5.26 -3.68
CA SER A 118 3.34 4.51 -3.30
C SER A 118 4.49 4.84 -4.24
N TYR A 119 5.68 4.98 -3.67
CA TYR A 119 6.94 5.09 -4.42
C TYR A 119 7.92 4.03 -3.94
N TYR A 120 8.45 3.25 -4.88
CA TYR A 120 9.44 2.23 -4.60
C TYR A 120 10.84 2.71 -4.98
N HIS A 121 11.76 2.70 -4.03
CA HIS A 121 13.17 2.97 -4.30
C HIS A 121 14.00 1.70 -4.11
N THR A 122 14.86 1.40 -5.07
CA THR A 122 15.69 0.18 -5.05
C THR A 122 17.00 0.48 -4.36
N LEU A 123 17.19 -0.09 -3.17
CA LEU A 123 18.44 0.05 -2.42
C LEU A 123 19.53 -0.91 -2.91
N LEU A 124 19.15 -2.18 -3.15
CA LEU A 124 20.07 -3.24 -3.56
C LEU A 124 19.54 -3.90 -4.84
N PRO A 125 20.08 -3.56 -6.01
CA PRO A 125 19.71 -4.25 -7.24
C PRO A 125 20.28 -5.68 -7.19
N PHE A 126 19.40 -6.68 -7.04
CA PHE A 126 19.81 -8.06 -7.22
C PHE A 126 20.11 -8.30 -8.71
N LYS A 127 21.39 -8.28 -9.07
CA LYS A 127 21.85 -8.84 -10.35
C LYS A 127 21.62 -10.35 -10.32
N LYS A 128 20.94 -10.86 -11.35
CA LYS A 128 21.10 -12.27 -11.73
C LYS A 128 22.43 -12.46 -12.42
#